data_AF-A0A6N6VBE9-F1
#
_entry.id   AF-A0A6N6VBE9-F1
#
_cell.length_a   1.000
_cell.length_b   1.000
_cell.length_c   1.000
_cell.angle_alpha   90.00
_cell.angle_beta   90.00
_cell.angle_gamma   90.00
#
_symmetry.space_group_name_H-M   'P 1'
#
loop_
_entity.id
_entity.type
_entity.pdbx_description
1 polymer ?
#
loop_
_entity_poly.entity_id
_entity_poly.type
_entity_poly.pdbx_seq_one_letter_code
_entity_poly.pdbx_strand_id
1 'polypeptide(L)' 'MADKKYTAADMVIDTLKNNGVEYVFGIPGAKIDYLFNALEDDGPELIVTRH' A
#
# COMPACT_ATOMS: atom_id res chain seq x y z
N MET A 1 -19.15 11.61 8.33
CA MET A 1 -17.88 11.07 7.81
C MET A 1 -17.25 10.32 8.96
N ALA A 2 -17.16 8.99 8.90
CA ALA A 2 -16.54 8.21 9.98
C ALA A 2 -15.02 8.49 9.98
N ASP A 3 -14.42 8.68 11.16
CA ASP A 3 -12.96 8.78 11.31
C ASP A 3 -12.29 7.54 10.69
N LYS A 4 -11.53 7.70 9.59
CA LYS A 4 -10.71 6.63 9.02
C LYS A 4 -9.62 6.33 10.04
N LYS A 5 -9.68 5.17 10.68
CA LYS A 5 -8.70 4.75 11.68
C LYS A 5 -7.36 4.52 10.98
N TYR A 6 -6.34 5.25 11.37
CA TYR A 6 -4.98 5.08 10.85
C TYR A 6 -4.41 3.72 11.25
N THR A 7 -3.84 3.01 10.28
CA THR A 7 -3.39 1.62 10.41
C THR A 7 -1.91 1.47 10.13
N ALA A 8 -1.37 0.28 10.42
CA ALA A 8 0.01 -0.05 10.09
C ALA A 8 0.27 -0.04 8.58
N ALA A 9 -0.74 -0.36 7.75
CA ALA A 9 -0.59 -0.25 6.30
C ALA A 9 -0.43 1.21 5.87
N ASP A 10 -1.25 2.12 6.41
CA ASP A 10 -1.13 3.55 6.13
C ASP A 10 0.27 4.07 6.49
N MET A 11 0.86 3.62 7.61
CA MET A 11 2.23 3.97 7.99
C MET A 11 3.29 3.52 6.97
N VAL A 12 3.11 2.34 6.37
CA VAL A 12 4.00 1.87 5.30
C VAL A 12 3.81 2.74 4.06
N ILE A 13 2.57 3.06 3.67
CA ILE A 13 2.27 3.94 2.54
C ILE A 13 2.92 5.32 2.71
N ASP A 14 2.73 5.95 3.87
CA ASP A 14 3.32 7.25 4.17
C ASP A 14 4.85 7.20 4.09
N THR A 15 5.45 6.13 4.60
CA THR A 15 6.91 5.94 4.53
C THR A 15 7.38 5.85 3.09
N LEU A 16 6.69 5.09 2.23
CA LEU A 16 7.02 4.99 0.81
C LEU A 16 6.91 6.35 0.10
N LYS A 17 5.81 7.07 0.34
CA LYS A 17 5.58 8.41 -0.24
C LYS A 17 6.64 9.41 0.22
N ASN A 18 6.98 9.42 1.51
CA ASN A 18 8.00 10.29 2.08
C ASN A 18 9.40 10.03 1.51
N ASN A 19 9.66 8.83 0.99
CA ASN A 19 10.90 8.48 0.31
C ASN A 19 10.83 8.69 -1.22
N GLY A 20 9.75 9.26 -1.75
CA GLY A 20 9.58 9.49 -3.19
C GLY A 20 9.46 8.21 -4.00
N VAL A 21 8.95 7.12 -3.42
CA VAL A 21 8.71 5.88 -4.14
C VAL A 21 7.49 6.06 -5.06
N GLU A 22 7.70 5.90 -6.36
CA GLU A 22 6.63 6.04 -7.36
C GLU A 22 5.99 4.69 -7.73
N TYR A 23 6.75 3.59 -7.65
CA TYR A 23 6.32 2.26 -8.08
C TYR A 23 6.61 1.19 -7.03
N VAL A 24 5.68 0.25 -6.86
CA VAL A 24 5.82 -0.93 -6.00
C VAL A 24 5.49 -2.18 -6.80
N PHE A 25 6.34 -3.19 -6.75
CA PHE A 25 6.13 -4.47 -7.41
C PHE A 25 5.76 -5.53 -6.37
N GLY A 26 4.66 -6.27 -6.58
CA GLY A 26 4.23 -7.26 -5.60
C GLY A 26 3.25 -8.29 -6.11
N ILE A 27 3.13 -9.40 -5.36
CA ILE A 27 2.14 -10.45 -5.59
C ILE A 27 1.14 -10.43 -4.41
N PRO A 28 -0.16 -10.26 -4.66
CA PRO A 28 -1.15 -10.23 -3.60
C PRO A 28 -1.28 -11.59 -2.90
N GLY A 29 -1.63 -11.57 -1.62
CA GLY A 29 -1.87 -12.78 -0.84
C GLY A 29 -2.60 -12.48 0.47
N ALA A 30 -3.26 -13.49 1.05
CA ALA A 30 -4.20 -13.32 2.18
C ALA A 30 -3.62 -12.69 3.46
N LYS A 31 -2.29 -12.60 3.60
CA LYS A 31 -1.65 -11.94 4.76
C LYS A 31 -1.24 -10.49 4.51
N ILE A 32 -1.19 -10.08 3.25
CA ILE A 32 -0.70 -8.76 2.82
C ILE A 32 -1.76 -8.00 2.02
N ASP A 33 -2.93 -8.60 1.83
CA ASP A 33 -4.11 -8.03 1.18
C ASP A 33 -4.44 -6.63 1.71
N TYR A 34 -4.33 -6.44 3.02
CA TYR A 34 -4.57 -5.16 3.65
C TYR A 34 -3.60 -4.05 3.20
N LEU A 35 -2.32 -4.38 2.99
CA LEU A 35 -1.34 -3.43 2.46
C LEU A 35 -1.56 -3.18 0.97
N PHE A 36 -1.98 -4.19 0.21
CA PHE A 36 -2.32 -4.04 -1.20
C PHE A 36 -3.53 -3.11 -1.39
N ASN A 37 -4.55 -3.25 -0.54
CA ASN A 37 -5.69 -2.34 -0.53
C ASN A 37 -5.26 -0.90 -0.17
N ALA A 38 -4.34 -0.73 0.79
CA ALA A 38 -3.81 0.58 1.13
C ALA A 38 -2.95 1.20 0.00
N LEU A 39 -2.23 0.36 -0.75
CA LEU A 39 -1.50 0.79 -1.95
C LEU A 39 -2.46 1.27 -3.05
N GLU A 40 -3.58 0.55 -3.28
CA GLU A 40 -4.61 0.98 -4.24
C GLU A 40 -5.35 2.26 -3.81
N ASP A 41 -5.54 2.47 -2.51
CA ASP A 41 -6.26 3.64 -1.98
C ASP A 41 -5.49 4.97 -2.21
N ASP A 42 -4.22 5.04 -1.80
CA ASP A 42 -3.43 6.29 -1.78
C ASP A 42 -1.90 6.05 -1.83
N GLY A 43 -1.46 4.89 -2.32
CA GLY A 43 -0.05 4.52 -2.38
C GLY A 43 0.64 4.75 -3.73
N PRO A 44 1.94 4.42 -3.83
CA PRO A 44 2.66 4.34 -5.10
C PRO A 44 2.00 3.34 -6.06
N GLU A 45 2.25 3.47 -7.37
CA GLU A 45 1.65 2.61 -8.39
C GLU A 45 2.05 1.14 -8.16
N LEU A 46 1.06 0.30 -7.86
CA LEU A 46 1.25 -1.12 -7.67
C LEU A 46 1.28 -1.86 -9.02
N ILE A 47 2.42 -2.48 -9.32
CA ILE A 47 2.61 -3.36 -10.47
C ILE A 47 2.57 -4.80 -9.99
N VAL A 48 1.49 -5.50 -10.33
CA VAL A 48 1.31 -6.91 -9.95
C VAL A 48 2.25 -7.81 -10.75
N THR A 49 3.09 -8.58 -10.07
CA THR A 49 4.02 -9.54 -10.70
C THR A 49 3.48 -10.97 -10.68
N ARG A 50 4.19 -11.90 -11.32
CA ARG A 50 3.81 -13.33 -11.43
C ARG A 50 4.83 -14.30 -10.81
N HIS A 51 5.98 -13.81 -10.36
CA HIS A 51 7.03 -14.57 -9.67
C HIS A 51 7.86 -13.63 -8.79
#